data_AF-A0A1F9TZZ8-F1
#
_entry.id   AF-A0A1F9TZZ8-F1
#
_cell.length_a   1.000
_cell.length_b   1.000
_cell.length_c   1.000
_cell.angle_alpha   90.00
_cell.angle_beta   90.00
_cell.angle_gamma   90.00
#
_symmetry.space_group_name_H-M   'P 1'
#
loop_
_entity.id
_entity.type
_entity.pdbx_description
1 polymer ?
#
loop_
_entity_poly.entity_id
_entity_poly.type
_entity_poly.pdbx_seq_one_letter_code
_entity_poly.pdbx_strand_id
1 'polypeptide(L)'
;MKFRELFFNKIFTLTNLFFLGNFLLLFLFLAVLAQDSFREWKPFQKAYKRLEAERIRGLMARTGNADALEAELKMVRSQPVMVRQILAVDLKRVDRCTTCHLGYDTIVNPSLVNDHKAHPYAAPANAVHAAHPFDKYGCAVCHEGQGLATTFVDAGHMPRSPAQRAAWEAGYRWKTVEFWQDPMLAGSLVYASCSKCHEDLPDVPGIGIVRDGKELAFRTGCVGCHQIRGEGGPLAPDLALETSVKPVARIDFGYAVSRGLISRDDRSLENWIRLHFATHPAVLTPGDPEGKLSPDPRQPQPVAPSAMPYFGFNKEQAESLVAYVLSLKREESIPHSYRAAPAGKPEPRFAGAEAHGRYVYLKYGCAGCHGENADRGIPIYNKLGGRAPDLVKVAGTYTPEELARKIQEGVNPEAKEDESGPTPPIYMPAFKERIKGKELADLVTYLFSVGEKLEDW
;
A
#
# COMPACT_ATOMS: atom_id res chain seq x y z
N MET A 1 35.76 -1.59 -57.17
CA MET A 1 36.24 -0.89 -55.95
C MET A 1 35.64 -1.58 -54.74
N LYS A 2 36.48 -2.04 -53.80
CA LYS A 2 36.01 -2.81 -52.64
C LYS A 2 35.29 -1.85 -51.67
N PHE A 3 34.13 -2.24 -51.14
CA PHE A 3 33.28 -1.44 -50.24
C PHE A 3 34.05 -0.64 -49.18
N ARG A 4 35.10 -1.25 -48.61
CA ARG A 4 36.02 -0.62 -47.64
C ARG A 4 36.69 0.67 -48.15
N GLU A 5 37.18 0.70 -49.39
CA GLU A 5 37.88 1.88 -49.93
C GLU A 5 36.93 3.04 -50.19
N LEU A 6 35.72 2.75 -50.66
CA LEU A 6 34.70 3.76 -50.91
C LEU A 6 34.14 4.31 -49.58
N PHE A 7 33.95 3.44 -48.60
CA PHE A 7 33.45 3.81 -47.27
C PHE A 7 34.46 4.65 -46.48
N PHE A 8 35.73 4.25 -46.39
CA PHE A 8 36.72 4.97 -45.59
C PHE A 8 37.31 6.20 -46.30
N ASN A 9 37.55 6.14 -47.62
CA ASN A 9 38.23 7.25 -48.31
C ASN A 9 37.29 8.30 -48.91
N LYS A 10 36.00 7.97 -49.14
CA LYS A 10 35.02 8.95 -49.65
C LYS A 10 33.96 9.36 -48.64
N ILE A 11 33.56 8.50 -47.71
CA ILE A 11 32.48 8.80 -46.75
C ILE A 11 33.05 9.22 -45.38
N PHE A 12 34.03 8.49 -44.85
CA PHE A 12 34.69 8.80 -43.57
C PHE A 12 35.90 9.75 -43.70
N THR A 13 35.76 10.81 -44.51
CA THR A 13 36.73 11.91 -44.51
C THR A 13 36.44 12.87 -43.36
N LEU A 14 37.46 13.58 -42.85
CA LEU A 14 37.28 14.58 -41.78
C LEU A 14 36.22 15.62 -42.15
N THR A 15 36.17 16.05 -43.41
CA THR A 15 35.16 17.00 -43.92
C THR A 15 33.75 16.44 -43.84
N ASN A 16 33.54 15.20 -44.29
CA ASN A 16 32.22 14.58 -44.24
C ASN A 16 31.79 14.26 -42.81
N LEU A 17 32.72 13.84 -41.94
CA LEU A 17 32.47 13.65 -40.52
C LEU A 17 32.09 14.96 -39.83
N PHE A 18 32.75 16.07 -40.19
CA PHE A 18 32.38 17.40 -39.71
C PHE A 18 30.95 17.78 -40.13
N PHE A 19 30.59 17.61 -41.41
CA PHE A 19 29.22 17.90 -41.86
C PHE A 19 28.19 16.98 -41.23
N LEU A 20 28.44 15.67 -41.19
CA LEU A 20 27.53 14.68 -40.56
C LEU A 20 27.35 14.96 -39.07
N GLY A 21 28.41 15.31 -38.36
CA GLY A 21 28.36 15.72 -36.96
C GLY A 21 27.52 16.98 -36.75
N ASN A 22 27.69 18.01 -37.58
CA ASN A 22 26.89 19.24 -37.50
C ASN A 22 25.41 18.99 -37.84
N PHE A 23 25.11 18.19 -38.86
CA PHE A 23 23.72 17.83 -39.17
C PHE A 23 23.09 16.98 -38.07
N LEU A 24 23.84 16.07 -37.46
CA LEU A 24 23.37 15.31 -36.30
C LEU A 24 23.09 16.24 -35.11
N LEU A 25 23.98 17.19 -34.82
CA LEU A 25 23.77 18.17 -33.76
C LEU A 25 22.53 19.05 -34.02
N LEU A 26 22.37 19.54 -35.25
CA LEU A 26 21.18 20.31 -35.64
C LEU A 26 19.91 19.46 -35.52
N PHE A 27 19.95 18.21 -35.97
CA PHE A 27 18.82 17.28 -35.84
C PHE A 27 18.47 17.05 -34.37
N LEU A 28 19.45 16.77 -33.52
CA LEU A 28 19.24 16.58 -32.07
C LEU A 28 18.69 17.85 -31.42
N PHE A 29 19.19 19.03 -31.79
CA PHE A 29 18.67 20.30 -31.30
C PHE A 29 17.21 20.53 -31.71
N LEU A 30 16.87 20.31 -32.97
CA LEU A 30 15.49 20.39 -33.45
C LEU A 30 14.59 19.34 -32.78
N ALA A 31 15.10 18.14 -32.54
CA ALA A 31 14.37 17.09 -31.82
C ALA A 31 14.09 17.50 -30.36
N VAL A 32 15.05 18.11 -29.67
CA VAL A 32 14.84 18.67 -28.32
C VAL A 32 13.83 19.81 -28.33
N LEU A 33 13.90 20.72 -29.31
CA LEU A 33 12.91 21.80 -29.45
C LEU A 33 11.51 21.28 -29.73
N ALA A 34 11.39 20.25 -30.58
CA ALA A 34 10.13 19.58 -30.84
C ALA A 34 9.60 18.90 -29.57
N GLN A 35 10.44 18.13 -28.87
CA GLN A 35 10.08 17.47 -27.62
C GLN A 35 9.64 18.48 -26.56
N ASP A 36 10.32 19.62 -26.44
CA ASP A 36 9.91 20.68 -25.51
C ASP A 36 8.60 21.33 -25.95
N SER A 37 8.43 21.63 -27.22
CA SER A 37 7.21 22.24 -27.77
C SER A 37 5.96 21.38 -27.56
N PHE A 38 6.13 20.05 -27.61
CA PHE A 38 5.04 19.07 -27.54
C PHE A 38 5.02 18.24 -26.25
N ARG A 39 5.50 18.80 -25.12
CA ARG A 39 5.39 18.14 -23.81
C ARG A 39 3.93 17.81 -23.46
N GLU A 40 3.73 16.63 -22.88
CA GLU A 40 2.42 16.05 -22.54
C GLU A 40 1.56 16.95 -21.64
N TRP A 41 2.17 17.71 -20.73
CA TRP A 41 1.46 18.58 -19.80
C TRP A 41 0.89 19.86 -20.42
N LYS A 42 1.46 20.35 -21.53
CA LYS A 42 1.07 21.64 -22.15
C LYS A 42 -0.40 21.67 -22.58
N PRO A 43 -0.96 20.62 -23.24
CA PRO A 43 -2.39 20.53 -23.55
C PRO A 43 -3.32 20.72 -22.34
N PHE A 44 -3.00 20.15 -21.17
CA PHE A 44 -3.84 20.28 -19.98
C PHE A 44 -3.95 21.73 -19.51
N GLN A 45 -2.84 22.48 -19.52
CA GLN A 45 -2.88 23.90 -19.15
C GLN A 45 -3.66 24.75 -20.15
N LYS A 46 -3.48 24.49 -21.45
CA LYS A 46 -4.24 25.17 -22.50
C LYS A 46 -5.74 24.89 -22.36
N ALA A 47 -6.11 23.66 -22.05
CA ALA A 47 -7.49 23.26 -21.83
C ALA A 47 -8.09 23.93 -20.58
N TYR A 48 -7.38 23.94 -19.45
CA TYR A 48 -7.84 24.63 -18.24
C TYR A 48 -8.05 26.13 -18.49
N LYS A 49 -7.09 26.81 -19.13
CA LYS A 49 -7.24 28.23 -19.51
C LYS A 49 -8.47 28.48 -20.39
N ARG A 50 -8.78 27.57 -21.31
CA ARG A 50 -9.98 27.66 -22.15
C ARG A 50 -11.26 27.53 -21.33
N LEU A 51 -11.33 26.52 -20.46
CA LEU A 51 -12.47 26.29 -19.58
C LEU A 51 -12.71 27.49 -18.66
N GLU A 52 -11.64 28.09 -18.14
CA GLU A 52 -11.76 29.24 -17.25
C GLU A 52 -12.19 30.51 -17.99
N ALA A 53 -11.67 30.73 -19.20
CA ALA A 53 -12.14 31.80 -20.06
C ALA A 53 -13.62 31.63 -20.45
N GLU A 54 -14.09 30.39 -20.66
CA GLU A 54 -15.50 30.09 -20.92
C GLU A 54 -16.37 30.33 -19.69
N ARG A 55 -15.92 29.93 -18.49
CA ARG A 55 -16.59 30.21 -17.20
C ARG A 55 -16.80 31.71 -17.01
N ILE A 56 -15.74 32.50 -17.15
CA ILE A 56 -15.78 33.95 -16.94
C ILE A 56 -16.71 34.62 -17.97
N ARG A 57 -16.61 34.26 -19.26
CA ARG A 57 -17.55 34.78 -20.28
C ARG A 57 -19.00 34.44 -19.96
N GLY A 58 -19.26 33.23 -19.45
CA GLY A 58 -20.59 32.81 -19.01
C GLY A 58 -21.11 33.64 -17.83
N LEU A 59 -20.23 34.01 -16.88
CA LEU A 59 -20.57 34.90 -15.76
C LEU A 59 -20.80 36.35 -16.21
N MET A 60 -20.01 36.85 -17.17
CA MET A 60 -20.21 38.18 -17.76
C MET A 60 -21.56 38.30 -18.45
N ALA A 61 -22.03 37.24 -19.10
CA ALA A 61 -23.34 37.22 -19.73
C ALA A 61 -24.51 37.20 -18.73
N ARG A 62 -24.28 36.76 -17.48
CA ARG A 62 -25.30 36.62 -16.43
C ARG A 62 -25.27 37.73 -15.39
N THR A 63 -24.13 38.41 -15.23
CA THR A 63 -23.93 39.44 -14.22
C THR A 63 -23.56 40.76 -14.88
N GLY A 64 -24.05 41.89 -14.36
CA GLY A 64 -23.74 43.23 -14.88
C GLY A 64 -22.34 43.76 -14.53
N ASN A 65 -21.47 42.92 -13.95
CA ASN A 65 -20.13 43.32 -13.48
C ASN A 65 -19.08 43.09 -14.57
N ALA A 66 -19.19 43.84 -15.68
CA ALA A 66 -18.38 43.64 -16.87
C ALA A 66 -16.88 43.93 -16.62
N ASP A 67 -16.55 45.01 -15.91
CA ASP A 67 -15.17 45.48 -15.77
C ASP A 67 -14.28 44.53 -14.96
N ALA A 68 -14.78 44.04 -13.82
CA ALA A 68 -14.01 43.11 -12.97
C ALA A 68 -13.77 41.76 -13.66
N LEU A 69 -14.79 41.24 -14.35
CA LEU A 69 -14.71 39.98 -15.07
C LEU A 69 -13.86 40.10 -16.34
N GLU A 70 -13.82 41.25 -17.00
CA GLU A 70 -12.92 41.50 -18.12
C GLU A 70 -11.45 41.53 -17.67
N ALA A 71 -11.16 42.14 -16.53
CA ALA A 71 -9.84 42.07 -15.91
C ALA A 71 -9.44 40.62 -15.57
N GLU A 72 -10.35 39.83 -14.97
CA GLU A 72 -10.14 38.41 -14.68
C GLU A 72 -9.86 37.59 -15.95
N LEU A 73 -10.65 37.80 -17.01
CA LEU A 73 -10.47 37.13 -18.30
C LEU A 73 -9.11 37.48 -18.93
N LYS A 74 -8.68 38.74 -18.84
CA LYS A 74 -7.37 39.17 -19.31
C LYS A 74 -6.26 38.47 -18.54
N MET A 75 -6.37 38.40 -17.21
CA MET A 75 -5.42 37.68 -16.36
C MET A 75 -5.30 36.20 -16.75
N VAL A 76 -6.44 35.49 -16.87
CA VAL A 76 -6.47 34.08 -17.28
C VAL A 76 -5.80 33.89 -18.64
N ARG A 77 -6.06 34.77 -19.61
CA ARG A 77 -5.43 34.69 -20.95
C ARG A 77 -3.92 34.93 -20.89
N SER A 78 -3.46 35.88 -20.07
CA SER A 78 -2.04 36.22 -19.95
C SER A 78 -1.22 35.22 -19.11
N GLN A 79 -1.85 34.32 -18.36
CA GLN A 79 -1.13 33.32 -17.57
C GLN A 79 -0.18 32.48 -18.47
N PRO A 80 1.11 32.36 -18.12
CA PRO A 80 2.05 31.58 -18.90
C PRO A 80 1.76 30.07 -18.81
N VAL A 81 2.06 29.35 -19.89
CA VAL A 81 2.08 27.88 -19.91
C VAL A 81 3.47 27.43 -19.50
N MET A 82 3.60 27.00 -18.24
CA MET A 82 4.89 26.67 -17.64
C MET A 82 4.75 25.54 -16.63
N VAL A 83 5.86 24.84 -16.35
CA VAL A 83 5.91 23.89 -15.24
C VAL A 83 5.62 24.63 -13.94
N ARG A 84 4.71 24.09 -13.14
CA ARG A 84 4.41 24.58 -11.80
C ARG A 84 5.01 23.64 -10.77
N GLN A 85 5.50 24.20 -9.68
CA GLN A 85 6.22 23.43 -8.68
C GLN A 85 5.88 23.93 -7.27
N ILE A 86 5.47 22.99 -6.43
CA ILE A 86 5.31 23.14 -5.00
C ILE A 86 6.59 22.66 -4.32
N LEU A 87 7.09 23.45 -3.38
CA LEU A 87 8.29 23.16 -2.59
C LEU A 87 7.89 22.95 -1.12
N ALA A 88 7.51 21.73 -0.77
CA ALA A 88 7.25 21.34 0.62
C ALA A 88 8.57 20.97 1.31
N VAL A 89 9.40 21.98 1.58
CA VAL A 89 10.78 21.84 2.05
C VAL A 89 10.87 21.04 3.35
N ASP A 90 9.98 21.33 4.32
CA ASP A 90 9.94 20.64 5.61
C ASP A 90 9.70 19.13 5.49
N LEU A 91 8.95 18.72 4.45
CA LEU A 91 8.63 17.33 4.15
C LEU A 91 9.60 16.70 3.14
N LYS A 92 10.61 17.47 2.69
CA LYS A 92 11.56 17.08 1.64
C LYS A 92 10.87 16.62 0.36
N ARG A 93 9.76 17.28 -0.01
CA ARG A 93 8.98 16.97 -1.21
C ARG A 93 8.99 18.11 -2.21
N VAL A 94 9.01 17.73 -3.49
CA VAL A 94 8.90 18.62 -4.64
C VAL A 94 7.86 18.05 -5.57
N ASP A 95 6.77 18.79 -5.77
CA ASP A 95 5.63 18.31 -6.55
C ASP A 95 5.34 19.24 -7.72
N ARG A 96 5.10 18.63 -8.88
CA ARG A 96 4.72 19.30 -10.13
C ARG A 96 3.32 18.92 -10.59
N CYS A 97 2.53 18.29 -9.72
CA CYS A 97 1.17 17.85 -10.01
C CYS A 97 0.29 19.01 -10.50
N THR A 98 0.41 20.20 -9.90
CA THR A 98 -0.33 21.41 -10.33
C THR A 98 0.05 21.92 -11.73
N THR A 99 1.07 21.33 -12.37
CA THR A 99 1.34 21.54 -13.80
C THR A 99 0.18 21.04 -14.66
N CYS A 100 -0.49 19.95 -14.27
CA CYS A 100 -1.68 19.42 -14.96
C CYS A 100 -2.96 19.65 -14.15
N HIS A 101 -2.89 19.53 -12.82
CA HIS A 101 -4.00 19.69 -11.88
C HIS A 101 -4.17 21.14 -11.44
N LEU A 102 -4.38 22.02 -12.42
CA LEU A 102 -4.42 23.47 -12.24
C LEU A 102 -5.50 23.98 -11.28
N GLY A 103 -6.56 23.21 -11.06
CA GLY A 103 -7.60 23.55 -10.10
C GLY A 103 -7.09 23.65 -8.66
N TYR A 104 -5.96 23.01 -8.35
CA TYR A 104 -5.31 23.03 -7.04
C TYR A 104 -4.06 23.90 -6.98
N ASP A 105 -3.82 24.72 -7.99
CA ASP A 105 -2.74 25.71 -7.98
C ASP A 105 -3.20 27.00 -7.30
N THR A 106 -2.51 27.44 -6.24
CA THR A 106 -2.90 28.63 -5.46
C THR A 106 -2.75 29.95 -6.23
N ILE A 107 -1.97 29.96 -7.33
CA ILE A 107 -1.79 31.15 -8.16
C ILE A 107 -2.91 31.24 -9.20
N VAL A 108 -3.25 30.13 -9.84
CA VAL A 108 -4.29 30.09 -10.89
C VAL A 108 -5.69 29.98 -10.33
N ASN A 109 -5.86 29.30 -9.19
CA ASN A 109 -7.11 29.18 -8.45
C ASN A 109 -6.86 29.40 -6.95
N PRO A 110 -6.81 30.66 -6.47
CA PRO A 110 -6.55 30.97 -5.07
C PRO A 110 -7.53 30.35 -4.07
N SER A 111 -8.78 30.12 -4.50
CA SER A 111 -9.79 29.49 -3.65
C SER A 111 -9.62 27.98 -3.51
N LEU A 112 -8.82 27.35 -4.39
CA LEU A 112 -8.68 25.90 -4.55
C LEU A 112 -10.01 25.16 -4.74
N VAL A 113 -11.05 25.90 -5.15
CA VAL A 113 -12.39 25.38 -5.42
C VAL A 113 -12.84 25.86 -6.80
N ASN A 114 -13.45 24.97 -7.59
CA ASN A 114 -14.08 25.31 -8.85
C ASN A 114 -15.20 24.30 -9.21
N ASP A 115 -16.04 24.68 -10.18
CA ASP A 115 -17.16 23.86 -10.65
C ASP A 115 -16.83 23.00 -11.89
N HIS A 116 -15.54 22.90 -12.26
CA HIS A 116 -15.14 22.06 -13.38
C HIS A 116 -15.44 20.59 -13.03
N LYS A 117 -16.11 19.87 -13.93
CA LYS A 117 -16.55 18.48 -13.66
C LYS A 117 -15.51 17.43 -14.02
N ALA A 118 -14.65 17.74 -15.00
CA ALA A 118 -13.71 16.77 -15.55
C ALA A 118 -12.36 16.85 -14.82
N HIS A 119 -11.85 15.69 -14.43
CA HIS A 119 -10.45 15.54 -14.05
C HIS A 119 -9.54 15.75 -15.28
N PRO A 120 -8.36 16.42 -15.16
CA PRO A 120 -7.71 16.91 -13.94
C PRO A 120 -8.06 18.36 -13.53
N TYR A 121 -9.10 18.97 -14.12
CA TYR A 121 -9.43 20.38 -13.93
C TYR A 121 -10.30 20.65 -12.70
N ALA A 122 -11.08 19.65 -12.30
CA ALA A 122 -11.98 19.70 -11.15
C ALA A 122 -11.23 19.95 -9.84
N ALA A 123 -11.71 20.90 -9.05
CA ALA A 123 -11.30 21.14 -7.67
C ALA A 123 -12.53 21.33 -6.78
N PRO A 124 -13.23 20.26 -6.38
CA PRO A 124 -14.37 20.39 -5.47
C PRO A 124 -13.92 20.81 -4.07
N ALA A 125 -14.79 21.54 -3.37
CA ALA A 125 -14.59 21.84 -1.95
C ALA A 125 -14.40 20.55 -1.15
N ASN A 126 -13.34 20.51 -0.33
CA ASN A 126 -12.95 19.32 0.40
C ASN A 126 -12.31 19.72 1.75
N ALA A 127 -12.84 19.18 2.84
CA ALA A 127 -12.38 19.51 4.19
C ALA A 127 -10.93 19.06 4.46
N VAL A 128 -10.49 17.94 3.87
CA VAL A 128 -9.10 17.47 3.97
C VAL A 128 -8.17 18.46 3.27
N HIS A 129 -8.50 18.90 2.06
CA HIS A 129 -7.70 19.92 1.34
C HIS A 129 -7.69 21.26 2.08
N ALA A 130 -8.82 21.67 2.65
CA ALA A 130 -8.89 22.90 3.44
C ALA A 130 -8.01 22.85 4.70
N ALA A 131 -7.89 21.69 5.34
CA ALA A 131 -7.03 21.49 6.51
C ALA A 131 -5.55 21.25 6.16
N HIS A 132 -5.23 20.90 4.91
CA HIS A 132 -3.88 20.54 4.45
C HIS A 132 -3.49 21.37 3.21
N PRO A 133 -3.04 22.62 3.41
CA PRO A 133 -2.70 23.49 2.30
C PRO A 133 -1.50 22.94 1.51
N PHE A 134 -1.66 22.83 0.19
CA PHE A 134 -0.71 22.08 -0.65
C PHE A 134 0.67 22.72 -0.74
N ASP A 135 0.79 24.03 -0.60
CA ASP A 135 2.07 24.74 -0.52
C ASP A 135 2.94 24.25 0.65
N LYS A 136 2.29 23.79 1.74
CA LYS A 136 2.95 23.24 2.92
C LYS A 136 3.16 21.72 2.84
N TYR A 137 2.16 20.97 2.36
CA TYR A 137 2.18 19.51 2.39
C TYR A 137 2.64 18.83 1.10
N GLY A 138 2.50 19.50 -0.05
CA GLY A 138 2.60 18.84 -1.35
C GLY A 138 1.43 17.90 -1.64
N CYS A 139 1.40 17.36 -2.84
CA CYS A 139 0.44 16.36 -3.29
C CYS A 139 0.92 14.93 -2.99
N ALA A 140 2.21 14.64 -3.23
CA ALA A 140 2.74 13.27 -3.16
C ALA A 140 2.85 12.75 -1.73
N VAL A 141 2.84 13.60 -0.70
CA VAL A 141 2.82 13.16 0.70
C VAL A 141 1.59 12.29 0.99
N CYS A 142 0.43 12.69 0.46
CA CYS A 142 -0.82 11.97 0.63
C CYS A 142 -1.07 10.97 -0.51
N HIS A 143 -0.85 11.40 -1.76
CA HIS A 143 -1.19 10.60 -2.92
C HIS A 143 -0.12 9.58 -3.31
N GLU A 144 1.09 9.66 -2.76
CA GLU A 144 2.29 8.99 -3.28
C GLU A 144 2.55 9.40 -4.75
N GLY A 145 3.34 8.63 -5.49
CA GLY A 145 3.73 8.93 -6.86
C GLY A 145 5.06 9.67 -6.98
N GLN A 146 5.39 10.07 -8.21
CA GLN A 146 6.62 10.79 -8.53
C GLN A 146 6.35 12.28 -8.70
N GLY A 147 6.52 13.04 -7.61
CA GLY A 147 6.24 14.48 -7.58
C GLY A 147 6.93 15.30 -8.68
N LEU A 148 8.15 14.92 -9.10
CA LEU A 148 8.91 15.64 -10.12
C LEU A 148 8.47 15.36 -11.57
N ALA A 149 7.62 14.36 -11.78
CA ALA A 149 7.17 13.98 -13.10
C ALA A 149 6.27 15.05 -13.73
N THR A 150 6.26 15.10 -15.06
CA THR A 150 5.41 16.02 -15.85
C THR A 150 4.65 15.28 -16.96
N THR A 151 4.58 13.96 -16.84
CA THR A 151 3.88 13.02 -17.74
C THR A 151 2.91 12.20 -16.88
N PHE A 152 1.83 11.72 -17.49
CA PHE A 152 0.81 10.96 -16.78
C PHE A 152 1.38 9.67 -16.18
N VAL A 153 2.14 8.92 -16.98
CA VAL A 153 2.71 7.62 -16.58
C VAL A 153 3.81 7.81 -15.55
N ASP A 154 4.78 8.69 -15.79
CA ASP A 154 5.93 8.82 -14.88
C ASP A 154 5.54 9.41 -13.53
N ALA A 155 4.40 10.12 -13.42
CA ALA A 155 3.86 10.55 -12.12
C ALA A 155 3.41 9.38 -11.24
N GLY A 156 3.31 8.17 -11.81
CA GLY A 156 2.97 6.96 -11.09
C GLY A 156 1.47 6.78 -10.88
N HIS A 157 0.62 7.39 -11.72
CA HIS A 157 -0.84 7.19 -11.64
C HIS A 157 -1.17 5.70 -11.65
N MET A 158 -2.05 5.26 -10.75
CA MET A 158 -2.53 3.88 -10.69
C MET A 158 -4.05 3.82 -10.94
N PRO A 159 -4.54 2.88 -11.77
CA PRO A 159 -5.95 2.75 -12.05
C PRO A 159 -6.68 2.15 -10.84
N ARG A 160 -7.89 2.65 -10.56
CA ARG A 160 -8.75 2.17 -9.47
C ARG A 160 -9.62 0.96 -9.86
N SER A 161 -9.65 0.60 -11.14
CA SER A 161 -10.45 -0.52 -11.64
C SER A 161 -9.90 -1.08 -12.95
N PRO A 162 -10.23 -2.34 -13.29
CA PRO A 162 -9.85 -2.94 -14.58
C PRO A 162 -10.36 -2.14 -15.79
N ALA A 163 -11.57 -1.57 -15.70
CA ALA A 163 -12.14 -0.75 -16.76
C ALA A 163 -11.36 0.57 -16.95
N GLN A 164 -10.96 1.22 -15.85
CA GLN A 164 -10.12 2.43 -15.94
C GLN A 164 -8.74 2.09 -16.49
N ARG A 165 -8.17 0.96 -16.08
CA ARG A 165 -6.89 0.47 -16.61
C ARG A 165 -6.93 0.31 -18.13
N ALA A 166 -7.91 -0.42 -18.66
CA ALA A 166 -8.04 -0.63 -20.11
C ALA A 166 -8.17 0.70 -20.87
N ALA A 167 -8.93 1.65 -20.31
CA ALA A 167 -9.05 3.00 -20.87
C ALA A 167 -7.70 3.76 -20.84
N TRP A 168 -6.91 3.60 -19.79
CA TRP A 168 -5.60 4.25 -19.65
C TRP A 168 -4.50 3.60 -20.50
N GLU A 169 -4.53 2.28 -20.67
CA GLU A 169 -3.67 1.56 -21.61
C GLU A 169 -3.91 2.04 -23.04
N ALA A 170 -5.18 2.19 -23.44
CA ALA A 170 -5.55 2.67 -24.77
C ALA A 170 -5.27 4.18 -24.98
N GLY A 171 -5.60 5.02 -23.98
CA GLY A 171 -5.54 6.47 -24.11
C GLY A 171 -4.18 7.09 -23.77
N TYR A 172 -3.48 6.53 -22.78
CA TYR A 172 -2.25 7.09 -22.20
C TYR A 172 -1.06 6.13 -22.31
N ARG A 173 -1.22 4.95 -22.93
CA ARG A 173 -0.20 3.89 -22.97
C ARG A 173 0.29 3.55 -21.57
N TRP A 174 -0.65 3.51 -20.64
CA TRP A 174 -0.37 3.34 -19.23
C TRP A 174 0.34 2.01 -18.95
N LYS A 175 1.31 2.07 -18.04
CA LYS A 175 2.05 0.96 -17.43
C LYS A 175 2.61 1.42 -16.09
N THR A 176 2.96 0.51 -15.19
CA THR A 176 3.68 0.91 -13.97
C THR A 176 5.04 1.50 -14.33
N VAL A 177 5.48 2.49 -13.54
CA VAL A 177 6.83 3.06 -13.66
C VAL A 177 7.84 2.03 -13.16
N GLU A 178 8.77 1.65 -14.02
CA GLU A 178 9.80 0.68 -13.68
C GLU A 178 10.68 1.21 -12.54
N PHE A 179 10.93 0.38 -11.53
CA PHE A 179 11.75 0.68 -10.34
C PHE A 179 11.24 1.80 -9.43
N TRP A 180 10.09 2.41 -9.72
CA TRP A 180 9.48 3.39 -8.81
C TRP A 180 8.83 2.70 -7.62
N GLN A 181 9.25 3.08 -6.42
CA GLN A 181 8.86 2.38 -5.19
C GLN A 181 7.45 2.75 -4.71
N ASP A 182 7.06 4.00 -4.93
CA ASP A 182 5.86 4.60 -4.37
C ASP A 182 4.94 5.08 -5.49
N PRO A 183 4.30 4.19 -6.27
CA PRO A 183 3.27 4.61 -7.22
C PRO A 183 2.11 5.27 -6.46
N MET A 184 1.31 6.08 -7.16
CA MET A 184 0.19 6.78 -6.55
C MET A 184 -0.84 5.80 -5.99
N LEU A 185 -1.34 6.09 -4.79
CA LEU A 185 -2.40 5.31 -4.17
C LEU A 185 -3.74 5.59 -4.86
N ALA A 186 -4.35 4.54 -5.42
CA ALA A 186 -5.60 4.66 -6.16
C ALA A 186 -6.83 4.62 -5.25
N GLY A 187 -7.81 5.49 -5.53
CA GLY A 187 -9.12 5.45 -4.88
C GLY A 187 -9.03 5.62 -3.37
N SER A 188 -9.63 4.69 -2.63
CA SER A 188 -9.66 4.71 -1.16
C SER A 188 -8.32 4.36 -0.50
N LEU A 189 -7.33 3.84 -1.24
CA LEU A 189 -6.02 3.57 -0.66
C LEU A 189 -5.27 4.85 -0.28
N VAL A 190 -5.63 6.01 -0.83
CA VAL A 190 -5.04 7.31 -0.45
C VAL A 190 -5.16 7.59 1.06
N TYR A 191 -6.20 7.07 1.70
CA TYR A 191 -6.43 7.24 3.14
C TYR A 191 -5.40 6.48 4.00
N ALA A 192 -4.65 5.54 3.43
CA ALA A 192 -3.54 4.89 4.12
C ALA A 192 -2.46 5.91 4.52
N SER A 193 -2.26 6.98 3.73
CA SER A 193 -1.26 8.02 4.01
C SER A 193 -1.60 8.91 5.21
N CYS A 194 -2.84 8.90 5.72
CA CYS A 194 -3.23 9.70 6.89
C CYS A 194 -2.37 9.37 8.11
N SER A 195 -1.98 8.11 8.27
CA SER A 195 -1.19 7.62 9.40
C SER A 195 0.25 8.14 9.44
N LYS A 196 0.75 8.72 8.33
CA LYS A 196 2.07 9.33 8.28
C LYS A 196 2.20 10.48 9.30
N CYS A 197 1.10 11.22 9.49
CA CYS A 197 0.99 12.35 10.42
C CYS A 197 0.03 12.10 11.59
N HIS A 198 -1.04 11.32 11.39
CA HIS A 198 -2.06 11.06 12.40
C HIS A 198 -1.83 9.71 13.08
N GLU A 199 -1.54 9.73 14.38
CA GLU A 199 -1.40 8.50 15.16
C GLU A 199 -2.76 7.78 15.31
N ASP A 200 -3.80 8.54 15.64
CA ASP A 200 -5.17 8.08 15.61
C ASP A 200 -5.79 8.25 14.23
N LEU A 201 -6.53 7.24 13.76
CA LEU A 201 -7.29 7.34 12.51
C LEU A 201 -8.29 8.51 12.62
N PRO A 202 -8.15 9.57 11.78
CA PRO A 202 -9.03 10.73 11.84
C PRO A 202 -10.44 10.35 11.40
N ASP A 203 -11.45 11.08 11.89
CA ASP A 203 -12.83 10.86 11.45
C ASP A 203 -13.13 11.69 10.20
N VAL A 204 -12.76 11.16 9.04
CA VAL A 204 -12.99 11.77 7.74
C VAL A 204 -13.72 10.80 6.81
N PRO A 205 -14.61 11.28 5.92
CA PRO A 205 -15.23 10.43 4.91
C PRO A 205 -14.16 9.67 4.10
N GLY A 206 -14.28 8.35 4.02
CA GLY A 206 -13.37 7.46 3.27
C GLY A 206 -12.27 6.76 4.08
N ILE A 207 -11.99 7.19 5.32
CA ILE A 207 -11.04 6.48 6.22
C ILE A 207 -11.50 5.06 6.59
N GLY A 208 -12.79 4.76 6.36
CA GLY A 208 -13.43 3.49 6.71
C GLY A 208 -12.65 2.27 6.24
N ILE A 209 -12.07 2.31 5.04
CA ILE A 209 -11.29 1.19 4.51
C ILE A 209 -10.09 0.79 5.41
N VAL A 210 -9.41 1.78 6.01
CA VAL A 210 -8.27 1.55 6.91
C VAL A 210 -8.76 1.07 8.27
N ARG A 211 -9.89 1.62 8.73
CA ARG A 211 -10.55 1.22 9.99
C ARG A 211 -11.02 -0.23 9.93
N ASP A 212 -11.69 -0.60 8.84
CA ASP A 212 -12.20 -1.95 8.58
C ASP A 212 -11.05 -2.94 8.46
N GLY A 213 -9.97 -2.57 7.78
CA GLY A 213 -8.77 -3.39 7.69
C GLY A 213 -8.08 -3.62 9.04
N LYS A 214 -7.99 -2.57 9.87
CA LYS A 214 -7.43 -2.66 11.23
C LYS A 214 -8.27 -3.60 12.10
N GLU A 215 -9.59 -3.47 12.05
CA GLU A 215 -10.52 -4.32 12.81
C GLU A 215 -10.46 -5.78 12.33
N LEU A 216 -10.43 -5.99 11.01
CA LEU A 216 -10.31 -7.32 10.43
C LEU A 216 -8.98 -7.98 10.81
N ALA A 217 -7.86 -7.25 10.78
CA ALA A 217 -6.56 -7.75 11.21
C ALA A 217 -6.54 -8.13 12.70
N PHE A 218 -7.22 -7.35 13.54
CA PHE A 218 -7.37 -7.63 14.97
C PHE A 218 -8.19 -8.91 15.21
N ARG A 219 -9.39 -9.01 14.62
CA ARG A 219 -10.28 -10.18 14.78
C ARG A 219 -9.72 -11.45 14.17
N THR A 220 -9.03 -11.34 13.05
CA THR A 220 -8.32 -12.47 12.42
C THR A 220 -7.12 -12.90 13.26
N GLY A 221 -6.58 -12.03 14.12
CA GLY A 221 -5.41 -12.34 14.95
C GLY A 221 -4.09 -12.28 14.18
N CYS A 222 -3.97 -11.39 13.18
CA CYS A 222 -2.73 -11.25 12.39
C CYS A 222 -1.50 -10.99 13.28
N VAL A 223 -1.69 -10.27 14.40
CA VAL A 223 -0.64 -9.98 15.40
C VAL A 223 -0.17 -11.20 16.18
N GLY A 224 -0.83 -12.36 16.02
CA GLY A 224 -0.40 -13.63 16.60
C GLY A 224 0.81 -14.22 15.89
N CYS A 225 0.96 -13.91 14.59
CA CYS A 225 2.13 -14.31 13.79
C CYS A 225 3.02 -13.11 13.45
N HIS A 226 2.42 -11.97 13.09
CA HIS A 226 3.13 -10.77 12.67
C HIS A 226 3.40 -9.82 13.83
N GLN A 227 4.51 -9.11 13.74
CA GLN A 227 4.75 -7.92 14.56
C GLN A 227 4.22 -6.66 13.88
N ILE A 228 3.91 -5.65 14.69
CA ILE A 228 3.66 -4.27 14.27
C ILE A 228 4.55 -3.40 15.14
N ARG A 229 5.66 -2.93 14.57
CA ARG A 229 6.68 -2.13 15.28
C ARG A 229 7.24 -2.87 16.50
N GLY A 230 7.56 -4.15 16.33
CA GLY A 230 8.11 -5.03 17.37
C GLY A 230 7.07 -5.65 18.31
N GLU A 231 5.81 -5.22 18.26
CA GLU A 231 4.74 -5.80 19.06
C GLU A 231 3.95 -6.84 18.28
N GLY A 232 3.90 -8.08 18.76
CA GLY A 232 3.19 -9.17 18.09
C GLY A 232 3.93 -10.49 18.19
N GLY A 233 3.50 -11.47 17.41
CA GLY A 233 4.13 -12.79 17.32
C GLY A 233 5.47 -12.73 16.59
N PRO A 234 6.44 -13.60 16.95
CA PRO A 234 7.76 -13.62 16.30
C PRO A 234 7.82 -14.51 15.05
N LEU A 235 6.68 -15.03 14.57
CA LEU A 235 6.64 -16.07 13.54
C LEU A 235 6.74 -15.51 12.11
N ALA A 236 6.36 -14.26 11.91
CA ALA A 236 6.27 -13.62 10.61
C ALA A 236 6.88 -12.21 10.63
N PRO A 237 7.26 -11.66 9.46
CA PRO A 237 7.87 -10.33 9.37
C PRO A 237 7.03 -9.23 9.99
N ASP A 238 7.69 -8.17 10.46
CA ASP A 238 6.99 -6.99 10.95
C ASP A 238 6.22 -6.30 9.81
N LEU A 239 4.91 -6.13 9.99
CA LEU A 239 4.06 -5.51 8.96
C LEU A 239 4.40 -4.03 8.76
N ALA A 240 4.79 -3.32 9.80
CA ALA A 240 5.15 -1.91 9.73
C ALA A 240 6.59 -1.71 9.26
N LEU A 241 7.55 -2.46 9.80
CA LEU A 241 8.98 -2.20 9.60
C LEU A 241 9.59 -2.96 8.42
N GLU A 242 8.97 -4.04 7.97
CA GLU A 242 9.48 -4.85 6.86
C GLU A 242 8.51 -4.91 5.69
N THR A 243 7.23 -5.14 5.94
CA THR A 243 6.24 -5.38 4.89
C THR A 243 5.79 -4.07 4.21
N SER A 244 5.34 -3.08 4.98
CA SER A 244 4.80 -1.82 4.44
C SER A 244 5.83 -0.91 3.74
N VAL A 245 7.12 -1.23 3.90
CA VAL A 245 8.25 -0.47 3.35
C VAL A 245 9.17 -1.32 2.49
N LYS A 246 8.74 -2.54 2.11
CA LYS A 246 9.57 -3.49 1.37
C LYS A 246 9.92 -2.92 0.00
N PRO A 247 11.20 -2.73 -0.34
CA PRO A 247 11.57 -2.27 -1.68
C PRO A 247 11.12 -3.28 -2.73
N VAL A 248 10.49 -2.81 -3.81
CA VAL A 248 9.99 -3.64 -4.92
C VAL A 248 11.10 -4.51 -5.51
N ALA A 249 12.34 -4.02 -5.53
CA ALA A 249 13.51 -4.76 -5.99
C ALA A 249 13.89 -5.96 -5.09
N ARG A 250 13.39 -6.03 -3.85
CA ARG A 250 13.58 -7.15 -2.91
C ARG A 250 12.37 -8.08 -2.84
N ILE A 251 11.41 -7.89 -3.74
CA ILE A 251 10.22 -8.73 -3.84
C ILE A 251 10.41 -9.72 -4.98
N ASP A 252 10.29 -11.01 -4.68
CA ASP A 252 10.21 -12.03 -5.70
C ASP A 252 8.77 -12.13 -6.24
N PHE A 253 8.60 -11.77 -7.52
CA PHE A 253 7.35 -11.93 -8.26
C PHE A 253 7.37 -13.17 -9.16
N GLY A 254 8.46 -13.95 -9.20
CA GLY A 254 8.68 -15.04 -10.14
C GLY A 254 7.57 -16.09 -10.13
N TYR A 255 7.15 -16.54 -8.94
CA TYR A 255 6.03 -17.48 -8.81
C TYR A 255 4.70 -16.85 -9.19
N ALA A 256 4.41 -15.63 -8.75
CA ALA A 256 3.17 -14.95 -9.09
C ALA A 256 3.03 -14.72 -10.61
N VAL A 257 4.13 -14.35 -11.28
CA VAL A 257 4.19 -14.16 -12.74
C VAL A 257 4.07 -15.49 -13.47
N SER A 258 4.80 -16.53 -13.06
CA SER A 258 4.76 -17.84 -13.73
C SER A 258 3.38 -18.52 -13.63
N ARG A 259 2.62 -18.20 -12.58
CA ARG A 259 1.24 -18.66 -12.37
C ARG A 259 0.19 -17.76 -13.01
N GLY A 260 0.58 -16.66 -13.66
CA GLY A 260 -0.35 -15.72 -14.29
C GLY A 260 -1.21 -14.92 -13.30
N LEU A 261 -0.80 -14.82 -12.02
CA LEU A 261 -1.50 -14.05 -10.99
C LEU A 261 -1.26 -12.54 -11.13
N ILE A 262 -0.12 -12.16 -11.72
CA ILE A 262 0.27 -10.77 -11.94
C ILE A 262 1.13 -10.64 -13.20
N SER A 263 0.98 -9.54 -13.93
CA SER A 263 1.86 -9.26 -15.07
C SER A 263 3.19 -8.63 -14.62
N ARG A 264 4.19 -8.63 -15.50
CA ARG A 264 5.48 -7.96 -15.22
C ARG A 264 5.33 -6.43 -15.06
N ASP A 265 4.34 -5.87 -15.72
CA ASP A 265 4.06 -4.43 -15.72
C ASP A 265 3.12 -4.01 -14.59
N ASP A 266 2.82 -4.92 -13.65
CA ASP A 266 1.97 -4.65 -12.47
C ASP A 266 2.74 -4.79 -11.15
N ARG A 267 4.06 -4.96 -11.20
CA ARG A 267 4.86 -5.20 -10.00
C ARG A 267 4.95 -3.93 -9.17
N SER A 268 4.25 -3.94 -8.05
CA SER A 268 4.29 -2.90 -7.01
C SER A 268 4.17 -3.54 -5.63
N LEU A 269 4.58 -2.80 -4.60
CA LEU A 269 4.40 -3.24 -3.22
C LEU A 269 2.93 -3.48 -2.90
N GLU A 270 2.05 -2.57 -3.31
CA GLU A 270 0.59 -2.68 -3.13
C GLU A 270 0.06 -4.00 -3.73
N ASN A 271 0.40 -4.31 -4.97
CA ASN A 271 -0.08 -5.52 -5.63
C ASN A 271 0.51 -6.78 -4.98
N TRP A 272 1.75 -6.73 -4.51
CA TRP A 272 2.35 -7.84 -3.77
C TRP A 272 1.62 -8.12 -2.45
N ILE A 273 1.30 -7.08 -1.67
CA ILE A 273 0.50 -7.21 -0.44
C ILE A 273 -0.90 -7.75 -0.78
N ARG A 274 -1.55 -7.22 -1.82
CA ARG A 274 -2.87 -7.67 -2.27
C ARG A 274 -2.90 -9.16 -2.60
N LEU A 275 -1.87 -9.67 -3.28
CA LEU A 275 -1.78 -11.09 -3.62
C LEU A 275 -1.79 -12.00 -2.38
N HIS A 276 -1.19 -11.59 -1.26
CA HIS A 276 -1.18 -12.38 -0.02
C HIS A 276 -2.57 -12.55 0.59
N PHE A 277 -3.48 -11.61 0.35
CA PHE A 277 -4.85 -11.67 0.84
C PHE A 277 -5.83 -12.25 -0.17
N ALA A 278 -5.57 -12.07 -1.47
CA ALA A 278 -6.46 -12.51 -2.54
C ALA A 278 -6.18 -13.94 -3.04
N THR A 279 -5.00 -14.49 -2.75
CA THR A 279 -4.57 -15.82 -3.24
C THR A 279 -4.01 -16.66 -2.10
N HIS A 280 -3.89 -17.97 -2.32
CA HIS A 280 -3.28 -18.85 -1.32
C HIS A 280 -1.78 -18.52 -1.16
N PRO A 281 -1.28 -18.09 0.01
CA PRO A 281 0.09 -17.57 0.15
C PRO A 281 1.20 -18.57 -0.24
N ALA A 282 0.97 -19.88 -0.03
CA ALA A 282 1.86 -20.93 -0.52
C ALA A 282 2.07 -20.96 -2.04
N VAL A 283 1.17 -20.35 -2.84
CA VAL A 283 1.39 -20.20 -4.29
C VAL A 283 2.43 -19.13 -4.58
N LEU A 284 2.48 -18.08 -3.75
CA LEU A 284 3.46 -16.99 -3.87
C LEU A 284 4.83 -17.40 -3.31
N THR A 285 4.83 -18.20 -2.25
CA THR A 285 6.03 -18.72 -1.61
C THR A 285 5.86 -20.21 -1.35
N PRO A 286 6.11 -21.06 -2.37
CA PRO A 286 5.92 -22.52 -2.26
C PRO A 286 7.00 -23.23 -1.44
N GLY A 287 8.09 -22.53 -1.10
CA GLY A 287 9.23 -23.14 -0.43
C GLY A 287 9.94 -24.15 -1.34
N ASP A 288 10.56 -25.15 -0.72
CA ASP A 288 11.18 -26.31 -1.36
C ASP A 288 11.00 -27.53 -0.45
N PRO A 289 9.77 -28.07 -0.34
CA PRO A 289 9.45 -29.02 0.73
C PRO A 289 10.15 -30.37 0.59
N GLU A 290 10.70 -30.68 -0.58
CA GLU A 290 11.51 -31.88 -0.80
C GLU A 290 13.02 -31.61 -0.80
N GLY A 291 13.44 -30.35 -0.58
CA GLY A 291 14.85 -29.96 -0.57
C GLY A 291 15.56 -30.13 -1.91
N LYS A 292 14.86 -30.08 -3.05
CA LYS A 292 15.43 -30.29 -4.39
C LYS A 292 16.37 -29.16 -4.83
N LEU A 293 16.22 -27.98 -4.24
CA LEU A 293 17.03 -26.78 -4.48
C LEU A 293 18.15 -26.62 -3.45
N SER A 294 18.36 -27.63 -2.60
CA SER A 294 19.40 -27.61 -1.57
C SER A 294 20.80 -27.49 -2.19
N PRO A 295 21.70 -26.67 -1.61
CA PRO A 295 23.07 -26.55 -2.10
C PRO A 295 23.85 -27.88 -2.10
N ASP A 296 23.57 -28.77 -1.14
CA ASP A 296 24.11 -30.12 -1.08
C ASP A 296 23.02 -31.16 -1.37
N PRO A 297 23.01 -31.78 -2.57
CA PRO A 297 22.04 -32.84 -2.91
C PRO A 297 22.13 -34.08 -2.02
N ARG A 298 23.23 -34.29 -1.29
CA ARG A 298 23.40 -35.41 -0.36
C ARG A 298 22.87 -35.09 1.04
N GLN A 299 22.65 -33.81 1.34
CA GLN A 299 22.05 -33.32 2.57
C GLN A 299 20.94 -32.32 2.24
N PRO A 300 19.79 -32.79 1.73
CA PRO A 300 18.66 -31.92 1.43
C PRO A 300 18.24 -31.14 2.68
N GLN A 301 17.97 -29.84 2.51
CA GLN A 301 17.40 -28.95 3.50
C GLN A 301 16.00 -28.52 3.02
N PRO A 302 14.97 -29.32 3.31
CA PRO A 302 13.60 -28.95 3.00
C PRO A 302 13.20 -27.60 3.58
N VAL A 303 12.52 -26.80 2.77
CA VAL A 303 11.97 -25.50 3.16
C VAL A 303 10.46 -25.57 3.06
N ALA A 304 9.76 -25.31 4.17
CA ALA A 304 8.31 -25.29 4.18
C ALA A 304 7.74 -24.21 3.24
N PRO A 305 6.54 -24.43 2.67
CA PRO A 305 5.80 -23.35 2.02
C PRO A 305 5.44 -22.25 3.03
N SER A 306 4.91 -21.13 2.53
CA SER A 306 4.45 -20.01 3.36
C SER A 306 3.62 -20.49 4.55
N ALA A 307 4.00 -20.03 5.74
CA ALA A 307 3.27 -20.27 6.98
C ALA A 307 2.00 -19.42 7.09
N MET A 308 1.83 -18.39 6.25
CA MET A 308 0.62 -17.58 6.26
C MET A 308 -0.58 -18.41 5.75
N PRO A 309 -1.63 -18.62 6.57
CA PRO A 309 -2.80 -19.37 6.16
C PRO A 309 -3.56 -18.67 5.04
N TYR A 310 -4.30 -19.46 4.27
CA TYR A 310 -5.31 -18.89 3.38
C TYR A 310 -6.61 -18.65 4.15
N PHE A 311 -6.93 -17.38 4.39
CA PHE A 311 -8.11 -16.97 5.16
C PHE A 311 -9.40 -16.87 4.32
N GLY A 312 -9.30 -16.94 2.98
CA GLY A 312 -10.47 -16.88 2.10
C GLY A 312 -11.18 -15.53 2.09
N PHE A 313 -10.45 -14.43 2.26
CA PHE A 313 -11.02 -13.08 2.24
C PHE A 313 -11.69 -12.78 0.89
N ASN A 314 -12.83 -12.09 0.96
CA ASN A 314 -13.42 -11.49 -0.23
C ASN A 314 -12.60 -10.26 -0.68
N LYS A 315 -12.99 -9.67 -1.81
CA LYS A 315 -12.26 -8.56 -2.42
C LYS A 315 -12.22 -7.34 -1.50
N GLU A 316 -13.34 -6.99 -0.87
CA GLU A 316 -13.47 -5.83 0.00
C GLU A 316 -12.60 -5.98 1.26
N GLN A 317 -12.62 -7.18 1.85
CA GLN A 317 -11.78 -7.55 2.98
C GLN A 317 -10.29 -7.46 2.62
N ALA A 318 -9.89 -8.04 1.47
CA ALA A 318 -8.52 -7.97 1.00
C ALA A 318 -8.05 -6.51 0.78
N GLU A 319 -8.86 -5.67 0.11
CA GLU A 319 -8.53 -4.25 -0.08
C GLU A 319 -8.43 -3.49 1.25
N SER A 320 -9.28 -3.79 2.23
CA SER A 320 -9.22 -3.18 3.56
C SER A 320 -7.91 -3.53 4.29
N LEU A 321 -7.46 -4.79 4.20
CA LEU A 321 -6.20 -5.23 4.76
C LEU A 321 -5.00 -4.60 4.03
N VAL A 322 -5.05 -4.48 2.71
CA VAL A 322 -4.03 -3.74 1.93
C VAL A 322 -3.94 -2.29 2.44
N ALA A 323 -5.07 -1.60 2.55
CA ALA A 323 -5.11 -0.22 3.05
C ALA A 323 -4.53 -0.11 4.47
N TYR A 324 -4.87 -1.06 5.35
CA TYR A 324 -4.35 -1.10 6.70
C TYR A 324 -2.83 -1.32 6.72
N VAL A 325 -2.30 -2.32 6.00
CA VAL A 325 -0.86 -2.59 5.96
C VAL A 325 -0.09 -1.40 5.37
N LEU A 326 -0.59 -0.78 4.30
CA LEU A 326 0.01 0.44 3.75
C LEU A 326 -0.02 1.60 4.75
N SER A 327 -1.06 1.70 5.58
CA SER A 327 -1.13 2.70 6.64
C SER A 327 -0.12 2.47 7.78
N LEU A 328 0.52 1.30 7.85
CA LEU A 328 1.58 1.08 8.84
C LEU A 328 2.90 1.75 8.44
N LYS A 329 3.05 2.15 7.16
CA LYS A 329 4.21 2.89 6.67
C LYS A 329 4.35 4.19 7.44
N ARG A 330 5.40 4.28 8.26
CA ARG A 330 5.79 5.52 8.92
C ARG A 330 6.80 6.24 8.05
N GLU A 331 6.55 7.52 7.81
CA GLU A 331 7.51 8.37 7.11
C GLU A 331 8.30 9.16 8.16
N GLU A 332 9.55 8.76 8.38
CA GLU A 332 10.44 9.37 9.38
C GLU A 332 10.86 10.79 9.00
N SER A 333 10.85 11.12 7.71
CA SER A 333 11.14 12.47 7.22
C SER A 333 10.08 13.49 7.60
N ILE A 334 8.89 13.09 8.07
CA ILE A 334 7.83 14.01 8.49
C ILE A 334 8.15 14.56 9.89
N PRO A 335 8.38 15.88 10.03
CA PRO A 335 8.67 16.51 11.31
C PRO A 335 7.52 16.43 12.31
N HIS A 336 7.83 16.49 13.60
CA HIS A 336 6.82 16.42 14.66
C HIS A 336 5.77 17.55 14.57
N SER A 337 6.13 18.73 14.06
CA SER A 337 5.20 19.85 13.86
C SER A 337 4.07 19.58 12.85
N TYR A 338 4.21 18.51 12.06
CA TYR A 338 3.20 18.05 11.10
C TYR A 338 2.34 16.92 11.66
N ARG A 339 2.70 16.37 12.84
CA ARG A 339 1.99 15.26 13.46
C ARG A 339 0.81 15.78 14.27
N ALA A 340 -0.34 15.15 14.12
CA ALA A 340 -1.48 15.40 14.97
C ALA A 340 -1.29 14.68 16.31
N ALA A 341 -1.63 15.35 17.41
CA ALA A 341 -1.64 14.71 18.72
C ALA A 341 -2.69 13.58 18.73
N PRO A 342 -2.39 12.43 19.36
CA PRO A 342 -3.38 11.39 19.54
C PRO A 342 -4.55 11.94 20.37
N ALA A 343 -5.77 11.55 20.01
CA ALA A 343 -6.99 12.01 20.68
C ALA A 343 -7.16 11.35 22.07
N GLY A 344 -6.30 10.40 22.43
CA GLY A 344 -6.36 9.68 23.70
C GLY A 344 -7.62 8.83 23.78
N LYS A 345 -7.62 7.66 23.11
CA LYS A 345 -8.79 6.77 23.17
C LYS A 345 -8.92 6.19 24.58
N PRO A 346 -10.11 6.28 25.20
CA PRO A 346 -10.33 5.70 26.53
C PRO A 346 -10.10 4.19 26.49
N GLU A 347 -9.55 3.65 27.57
CA GLU A 347 -9.40 2.21 27.70
C GLU A 347 -10.77 1.52 27.54
N PRO A 348 -10.82 0.41 26.79
CA PRO A 348 -12.06 -0.34 26.61
C PRO A 348 -12.56 -0.83 27.97
N ARG A 349 -13.84 -0.58 28.25
CA ARG A 349 -14.54 -1.11 29.43
C ARG A 349 -15.21 -2.43 29.04
N PHE A 350 -15.03 -3.44 29.89
CA PHE A 350 -15.58 -4.78 29.66
C PHE A 350 -16.67 -5.09 30.68
N ALA A 351 -17.69 -5.84 30.23
CA ALA A 351 -18.82 -6.23 31.08
C ALA A 351 -18.44 -7.20 32.22
N GLY A 352 -17.34 -7.93 32.06
CA GLY A 352 -16.85 -8.90 33.04
C GLY A 352 -15.56 -9.59 32.58
N ALA A 353 -15.12 -10.57 33.36
CA ALA A 353 -13.90 -11.34 33.10
C ALA A 353 -13.92 -12.05 31.74
N GLU A 354 -15.05 -12.67 31.36
CA GLU A 354 -15.19 -13.35 30.07
C GLU A 354 -15.03 -12.39 28.88
N ALA A 355 -15.72 -11.24 28.91
CA ALA A 355 -15.64 -10.24 27.85
C ALA A 355 -14.22 -9.65 27.72
N HIS A 356 -13.55 -9.43 28.85
CA HIS A 356 -12.15 -9.01 28.86
C HIS A 356 -11.22 -10.13 28.34
N GLY A 357 -11.46 -11.38 28.74
CA GLY A 357 -10.72 -12.55 28.28
C GLY A 357 -10.80 -12.75 26.77
N ARG A 358 -11.99 -12.56 26.18
CA ARG A 358 -12.17 -12.56 24.72
C ARG A 358 -11.37 -11.45 24.06
N TYR A 359 -11.32 -10.26 24.66
CA TYR A 359 -10.48 -9.19 24.14
C TYR A 359 -9.00 -9.55 24.20
N VAL A 360 -8.52 -10.11 25.32
CA VAL A 360 -7.13 -10.59 25.46
C VAL A 360 -6.82 -11.65 24.40
N TYR A 361 -7.73 -12.59 24.16
CA TYR A 361 -7.62 -13.63 23.13
C TYR A 361 -7.37 -13.04 21.72
N LEU A 362 -8.09 -11.98 21.36
CA LEU A 362 -7.89 -11.26 20.08
C LEU A 362 -6.63 -10.38 20.10
N LYS A 363 -6.38 -9.66 21.20
CA LYS A 363 -5.24 -8.75 21.40
C LYS A 363 -3.90 -9.45 21.18
N TYR A 364 -3.76 -10.68 21.69
CA TYR A 364 -2.53 -11.46 21.54
C TYR A 364 -2.54 -12.37 20.30
N GLY A 365 -3.60 -12.30 19.48
CA GLY A 365 -3.69 -12.98 18.20
C GLY A 365 -3.90 -14.49 18.27
N CYS A 366 -4.43 -15.01 19.38
CA CYS A 366 -4.76 -16.42 19.53
C CYS A 366 -5.73 -16.90 18.42
N ALA A 367 -6.64 -16.01 17.99
CA ALA A 367 -7.55 -16.23 16.88
C ALA A 367 -6.87 -16.57 15.55
N GLY A 368 -5.63 -16.11 15.34
CA GLY A 368 -4.86 -16.39 14.12
C GLY A 368 -4.59 -17.87 13.92
N CYS A 369 -4.47 -18.63 15.02
CA CYS A 369 -4.24 -20.07 14.99
C CYS A 369 -5.47 -20.89 15.37
N HIS A 370 -6.25 -20.41 16.35
CA HIS A 370 -7.35 -21.15 16.96
C HIS A 370 -8.75 -20.70 16.50
N GLY A 371 -8.82 -19.76 15.55
CA GLY A 371 -10.07 -19.23 15.01
C GLY A 371 -10.68 -18.15 15.90
N GLU A 372 -11.53 -17.29 15.33
CA GLU A 372 -12.07 -16.14 16.07
C GLU A 372 -12.88 -16.56 17.32
N ASN A 373 -13.59 -17.69 17.25
CA ASN A 373 -14.41 -18.22 18.33
C ASN A 373 -13.75 -19.38 19.09
N ALA A 374 -12.44 -19.61 18.87
CA ALA A 374 -11.70 -20.72 19.47
C ALA A 374 -12.20 -22.12 19.03
N ASP A 375 -13.01 -22.21 17.98
CA ASP A 375 -13.72 -23.40 17.51
C ASP A 375 -13.07 -24.07 16.29
N ARG A 376 -11.95 -23.51 15.79
CA ARG A 376 -11.31 -24.00 14.57
C ARG A 376 -9.82 -23.70 14.52
N GLY A 377 -8.99 -24.73 14.49
CA GLY A 377 -7.57 -24.57 14.21
C GLY A 377 -7.24 -24.37 12.74
N ILE A 378 -6.18 -23.61 12.43
CA ILE A 378 -5.64 -23.43 11.07
C ILE A 378 -4.84 -24.66 10.58
N PRO A 379 -4.73 -24.88 9.26
CA PRO A 379 -3.79 -25.86 8.71
C PRO A 379 -2.33 -25.50 9.05
N ILE A 380 -1.52 -26.49 9.41
CA ILE A 380 -0.08 -26.34 9.64
C ILE A 380 0.65 -27.39 8.81
N TYR A 381 1.53 -26.94 7.91
CA TYR A 381 2.29 -27.83 7.04
C TYR A 381 3.17 -28.80 7.84
N ASN A 382 3.15 -30.07 7.44
CA ASN A 382 3.92 -31.17 8.03
C ASN A 382 3.71 -31.42 9.54
N LYS A 383 2.66 -30.85 10.15
CA LYS A 383 2.33 -31.14 11.55
C LYS A 383 1.57 -32.46 11.62
N LEU A 384 1.88 -33.34 12.58
CA LEU A 384 1.04 -34.50 12.87
C LEU A 384 -0.41 -34.06 13.21
N GLY A 385 -1.39 -34.60 12.48
CA GLY A 385 -2.79 -34.17 12.53
C GLY A 385 -3.11 -32.90 11.71
N GLY A 386 -2.13 -32.33 11.01
CA GLY A 386 -2.27 -31.32 9.96
C GLY A 386 -2.76 -29.93 10.38
N ARG A 387 -3.13 -29.70 11.64
CA ARG A 387 -3.76 -28.44 12.10
C ARG A 387 -3.38 -28.04 13.52
N ALA A 388 -3.51 -26.75 13.82
CA ALA A 388 -3.65 -26.29 15.19
C ALA A 388 -4.90 -26.93 15.84
N PRO A 389 -4.92 -27.15 17.16
CA PRO A 389 -6.13 -27.62 17.83
C PRO A 389 -7.18 -26.51 17.91
N ASP A 390 -8.46 -26.87 17.88
CA ASP A 390 -9.50 -26.01 18.46
C ASP A 390 -9.35 -25.95 19.99
N LEU A 391 -10.01 -24.99 20.62
CA LEU A 391 -9.95 -24.77 22.06
C LEU A 391 -11.27 -25.05 22.77
N VAL A 392 -12.27 -25.60 22.09
CA VAL A 392 -13.58 -25.93 22.73
C VAL A 392 -13.47 -27.12 23.69
N LYS A 393 -12.41 -27.92 23.62
CA LYS A 393 -12.19 -29.06 24.53
C LYS A 393 -11.30 -28.75 25.73
N VAL A 394 -10.77 -27.53 25.85
CA VAL A 394 -9.82 -27.18 26.91
C VAL A 394 -10.40 -27.32 28.30
N ALA A 395 -11.69 -26.99 28.48
CA ALA A 395 -12.38 -27.07 29.77
C ALA A 395 -12.50 -28.50 30.32
N GLY A 396 -12.59 -29.50 29.43
CA GLY A 396 -12.62 -30.93 29.81
C GLY A 396 -11.24 -31.59 29.89
N THR A 397 -10.18 -30.90 29.45
CA THR A 397 -8.83 -31.50 29.31
C THR A 397 -7.83 -30.98 30.34
N TYR A 398 -7.97 -29.73 30.78
CA TYR A 398 -6.98 -29.05 31.63
C TYR A 398 -7.66 -28.41 32.85
N THR A 399 -6.96 -28.34 33.97
CA THR A 399 -7.33 -27.38 35.04
C THR A 399 -6.99 -25.94 34.62
N PRO A 400 -7.60 -24.92 35.24
CA PRO A 400 -7.24 -23.52 34.98
C PRO A 400 -5.73 -23.23 35.12
N GLU A 401 -5.08 -23.82 36.12
CA GLU A 401 -3.64 -23.65 36.40
C GLU A 401 -2.77 -24.34 35.34
N GLU A 402 -3.18 -25.53 34.88
CA GLU A 402 -2.49 -26.25 33.81
C GLU A 402 -2.59 -25.50 32.49
N LEU A 403 -3.78 -24.97 32.16
CA LEU A 403 -3.98 -24.17 30.96
C LEU A 403 -3.16 -22.88 31.01
N ALA A 404 -3.16 -22.18 32.16
CA ALA A 404 -2.36 -20.99 32.37
C ALA A 404 -0.86 -21.27 32.16
N ARG A 405 -0.35 -22.37 32.73
CA ARG A 405 1.05 -22.80 32.55
C ARG A 405 1.35 -23.09 31.08
N LYS A 406 0.47 -23.82 30.38
CA LYS A 406 0.61 -24.12 28.96
C LYS A 406 0.69 -22.87 28.10
N ILE A 407 -0.17 -21.87 28.35
CA ILE A 407 -0.13 -20.56 27.68
C ILE A 407 1.19 -19.83 27.95
N GLN A 408 1.66 -19.84 29.19
CA GLN A 408 2.89 -19.15 29.57
C GLN A 408 4.15 -19.79 28.95
N GLU A 409 4.23 -21.12 28.95
CA GLU A 409 5.40 -21.88 28.47
C GLU A 409 5.43 -22.03 26.95
N GLY A 410 4.28 -21.95 26.28
CA GLY A 410 4.17 -22.21 24.85
C GLY A 410 4.11 -23.71 24.53
N VAL A 411 3.90 -24.03 23.25
CA VAL A 411 3.87 -25.41 22.75
C VAL A 411 4.72 -25.47 21.48
N ASN A 412 5.84 -26.18 21.56
CA ASN A 412 6.71 -26.45 20.42
C ASN A 412 6.08 -27.47 19.46
N PRO A 413 6.51 -27.51 18.18
CA PRO A 413 5.95 -28.43 17.19
C PRO A 413 5.97 -29.90 17.67
N GLU A 414 4.80 -30.52 17.75
CA GLU A 414 4.59 -31.76 18.52
C GLU A 414 5.00 -33.07 17.82
N ALA A 415 5.12 -33.10 16.49
CA ALA A 415 5.68 -34.21 15.70
C ALA A 415 5.53 -33.86 14.21
N LYS A 416 6.39 -34.43 13.36
CA LYS A 416 6.23 -34.33 11.91
C LYS A 416 5.29 -35.42 11.40
N GLU A 417 4.53 -35.12 10.36
CA GLU A 417 3.79 -36.16 9.63
C GLU A 417 4.73 -36.92 8.69
N ASP A 418 5.62 -36.20 8.01
CA ASP A 418 6.77 -36.71 7.26
C ASP A 418 8.07 -36.28 7.97
N GLU A 419 8.76 -37.26 8.56
CA GLU A 419 10.03 -37.09 9.26
C GLU A 419 11.13 -36.47 8.36
N SER A 420 11.10 -36.78 7.06
CA SER A 420 12.05 -36.25 6.08
C SER A 420 11.73 -34.83 5.62
N GLY A 421 10.50 -34.35 5.88
CA GLY A 421 10.04 -33.02 5.53
C GLY A 421 10.51 -31.91 6.49
N PRO A 422 10.20 -30.64 6.15
CA PRO A 422 10.57 -29.50 6.98
C PRO A 422 9.81 -29.52 8.31
N THR A 423 10.43 -29.00 9.36
CA THR A 423 9.75 -28.81 10.65
C THR A 423 8.52 -27.92 10.49
N PRO A 424 7.39 -28.21 11.18
CA PRO A 424 6.20 -27.38 11.11
C PRO A 424 6.53 -25.91 11.40
N PRO A 425 6.17 -24.98 10.50
CA PRO A 425 6.65 -23.59 10.60
C PRO A 425 5.87 -22.75 11.62
N ILE A 426 4.78 -23.29 12.20
CA ILE A 426 3.90 -22.62 13.15
C ILE A 426 3.89 -23.41 14.45
N TYR A 427 4.04 -22.70 15.56
CA TYR A 427 3.95 -23.23 16.91
C TYR A 427 3.30 -22.19 17.84
N MET A 428 2.89 -22.60 19.03
CA MET A 428 2.35 -21.65 20.02
C MET A 428 3.51 -21.04 20.80
N PRO A 429 3.82 -19.74 20.64
CA PRO A 429 4.93 -19.12 21.37
C PRO A 429 4.62 -19.05 22.88
N ALA A 430 5.67 -18.91 23.68
CA ALA A 430 5.54 -18.67 25.10
C ALA A 430 4.99 -17.26 25.37
N PHE A 431 3.89 -17.15 26.11
CA PHE A 431 3.29 -15.86 26.46
C PHE A 431 3.68 -15.34 27.85
N LYS A 432 4.59 -16.03 28.57
CA LYS A 432 4.99 -15.67 29.93
C LYS A 432 5.37 -14.21 30.11
N GLU A 433 6.04 -13.58 29.14
CA GLU A 433 6.46 -12.17 29.24
C GLU A 433 5.39 -11.17 28.81
N ARG A 434 4.32 -11.64 28.15
CA ARG A 434 3.35 -10.80 27.46
C ARG A 434 1.96 -10.80 28.12
N ILE A 435 1.55 -11.92 28.72
CA ILE A 435 0.25 -12.10 29.35
C ILE A 435 0.45 -12.50 30.82
N LYS A 436 0.12 -11.60 31.75
CA LYS A 436 0.32 -11.78 33.20
C LYS A 436 -0.90 -11.29 33.98
N GLY A 437 -1.02 -11.73 35.23
CA GLY A 437 -2.02 -11.22 36.18
C GLY A 437 -3.45 -11.35 35.66
N LYS A 438 -4.20 -10.23 35.69
CA LYS A 438 -5.62 -10.20 35.34
C LYS A 438 -5.90 -10.63 33.90
N GLU A 439 -5.05 -10.27 32.94
CA GLU A 439 -5.24 -10.67 31.54
C GLU A 439 -5.17 -12.20 31.38
N LEU A 440 -4.24 -12.86 32.07
CA LEU A 440 -4.11 -14.31 32.02
C LEU A 440 -5.32 -15.00 32.68
N ALA A 441 -5.73 -14.52 33.86
CA ALA A 441 -6.87 -15.07 34.58
C ALA A 441 -8.18 -14.94 33.78
N ASP A 442 -8.41 -13.77 33.17
CA ASP A 442 -9.59 -13.51 32.36
C ASP A 442 -9.55 -14.29 31.04
N LEU A 443 -8.37 -14.44 30.42
CA LEU A 443 -8.19 -15.28 29.23
C LEU A 443 -8.56 -16.73 29.52
N VAL A 444 -8.08 -17.30 30.63
CA VAL A 444 -8.44 -18.65 31.07
C VAL A 444 -9.95 -18.73 31.32
N THR A 445 -10.54 -17.72 31.98
CA THR A 445 -12.00 -17.65 32.20
C THR A 445 -12.77 -17.71 30.88
N TYR A 446 -12.35 -16.95 29.87
CA TYR A 446 -12.95 -16.99 28.54
C TYR A 446 -12.79 -18.36 27.87
N LEU A 447 -11.60 -18.97 27.90
CA LEU A 447 -11.36 -20.28 27.30
C LEU A 447 -12.20 -21.39 27.95
N PHE A 448 -12.49 -21.29 29.25
CA PHE A 448 -13.42 -22.19 29.92
C PHE A 448 -14.88 -21.91 29.58
N SER A 449 -15.24 -20.65 29.30
CA SER A 449 -16.61 -20.28 28.90
C SER A 449 -17.00 -20.77 27.50
N VAL A 450 -16.03 -20.87 26.58
CA VAL A 450 -16.24 -21.40 25.21
C VAL A 450 -16.11 -22.92 25.14
N GLY A 451 -15.73 -23.57 26.24
CA GLY A 451 -15.63 -25.02 26.32
C GLY A 451 -16.98 -25.68 26.06
N GLU A 452 -16.99 -26.80 25.32
CA GLU A 452 -18.15 -27.68 25.27
C GLU A 452 -18.56 -27.99 26.71
N LYS A 453 -19.80 -27.65 27.09
CA LYS A 453 -20.37 -28.13 28.34
C LYS A 453 -20.45 -29.63 28.18
N LEU A 454 -19.65 -30.37 28.96
CA LEU A 454 -19.76 -31.83 29.04
C LEU A 454 -21.24 -32.17 29.21
N GLU A 455 -21.83 -32.89 28.25
CA GLU A 455 -23.14 -33.49 28.46
C GLU A 455 -22.99 -34.41 29.68
N ASP A 456 -23.78 -34.18 30.71
CA ASP A 456 -23.86 -35.07 31.87
C ASP A 456 -24.43 -36.41 31.37
N TRP A 457 -23.58 -37.43 31.24
CA TRP A 457 -23.95 -38.80 30.88
C TRP A 457 -24.44 -39.57 32.10
#